data_AF-A0A7V1DTZ5-F1
#
_entry.id   AF-A0A7V1DTZ5-F1
#
_cell.length_a   1.000
_cell.length_b   1.000
_cell.length_c   1.000
_cell.angle_alpha   90.00
_cell.angle_beta   90.00
_cell.angle_gamma   90.00
#
_symmetry.space_group_name_H-M   'P 1'
#
loop_
_entity.id
_entity.type
_entity.pdbx_description
1 polymer ?
#
loop_
_entity_poly.entity_id
_entity_poly.type
_entity_poly.pdbx_seq_one_letter_code
_entity_poly.pdbx_strand_id
1 'polypeptide(L)'
;MIRLIKDMARILSILLLISFFLYPVGLKASSFDELIEQKQQELESIQEKVDSYRAQIREGRQEVRSLQREIDLLDSQISQVELQIRETDLAIEEIDLAIRAKEEGIGIIEERIEHEKVFLAEYLRVIYQYDQESILEILLKKEKLSDFFDEVNALETVREEIQETLGRIKGIKLKLEEEKMEVEEERAEQNKLKIMQELQRRSLEEQNSTRKRLLVVTKGEEARFQEMIQAGQDLYQQINSEIYLLQSLGSPINFEDALREVRFASSVTGVRVPFLLAILKVESNLGTNIGKGNYLNDMSPSQWPAFFEICQGLGFSPAGLPVSKRPRNYSGWGGAMGPAQFMPRTWLSYQDRVASLTGHSSPNPWNLRDALTAMAVKLAGVSGVTEGDRQAEYKAAGLYFAGWRWQRFTWYSDRVAWYADIYEQTLSQ
;
A
#
# COMPACT_ATOMS: atom_id res chain seq x y z
N MET A 1 -19.78 21.53 -71.94
CA MET A 1 -20.47 21.91 -70.68
C MET A 1 -19.79 21.33 -69.44
N ILE A 2 -19.57 20.01 -69.35
CA ILE A 2 -19.01 19.36 -68.14
C ILE A 2 -17.54 19.74 -67.85
N ARG A 3 -16.71 20.02 -68.87
CA ARG A 3 -15.33 20.52 -68.67
C ARG A 3 -15.27 21.94 -68.11
N LEU A 4 -16.11 22.85 -68.62
CA LEU A 4 -16.21 24.24 -68.14
C LEU A 4 -16.65 24.34 -66.67
N ILE A 5 -17.53 23.44 -66.22
CA ILE A 5 -17.99 23.37 -64.82
C ILE A 5 -16.87 22.88 -63.89
N LYS A 6 -16.01 21.95 -64.36
CA LYS A 6 -14.85 21.46 -63.59
C LYS A 6 -13.74 22.50 -63.46
N ASP A 7 -13.53 23.32 -64.49
CA ASP A 7 -12.52 24.38 -64.45
C ASP A 7 -12.98 25.58 -63.62
N MET A 8 -14.27 25.94 -63.66
CA MET A 8 -14.85 26.91 -62.73
C MET A 8 -14.81 26.43 -61.26
N ALA A 9 -15.08 25.14 -61.01
CA ALA A 9 -15.00 24.58 -59.65
C ALA A 9 -13.56 24.60 -59.10
N ARG A 10 -12.54 24.41 -59.95
CA ARG A 10 -11.12 24.51 -59.58
C ARG A 10 -10.67 25.94 -59.30
N ILE A 11 -11.16 26.91 -60.08
CA ILE A 11 -10.88 28.34 -59.84
C ILE A 11 -11.58 28.83 -58.56
N LEU A 12 -12.82 28.37 -58.31
CA LEU A 12 -13.53 28.68 -57.07
C LEU A 12 -12.86 28.08 -55.83
N SER A 13 -12.30 26.87 -55.94
CA SER A 13 -11.58 26.22 -54.82
C SER A 13 -10.20 26.82 -54.57
N ILE A 14 -9.51 27.35 -55.58
CA ILE A 14 -8.25 28.10 -55.41
C ILE A 14 -8.54 29.49 -54.80
N LEU A 15 -9.63 30.15 -55.17
CA LEU A 15 -10.05 31.43 -54.55
C LEU A 15 -10.51 31.25 -53.09
N LEU A 16 -11.13 30.12 -52.73
CA LEU A 16 -11.51 29.79 -51.35
C LEU A 16 -10.31 29.39 -50.47
N LEU A 17 -9.24 28.86 -51.08
CA LEU A 17 -7.97 28.57 -50.41
C LEU A 17 -7.11 29.83 -50.17
N ILE A 18 -7.19 30.82 -51.06
CA ILE A 18 -6.49 32.11 -50.90
C ILE A 18 -7.20 33.02 -49.88
N SER A 19 -8.54 32.92 -49.73
CA SER A 19 -9.25 33.68 -48.70
C SER A 19 -9.05 33.14 -47.27
N PHE A 20 -8.49 31.94 -47.10
CA PHE A 20 -8.10 31.41 -45.79
C PHE A 20 -6.69 31.84 -45.36
N PHE A 21 -5.87 32.36 -46.29
CA PHE A 21 -4.49 32.81 -46.03
C PHE A 21 -4.32 34.32 -45.82
N LEU A 22 -5.42 35.10 -45.88
CA LEU A 22 -5.45 36.55 -45.68
C LEU A 22 -6.23 36.99 -44.43
N TYR A 23 -6.37 36.10 -43.45
CA TYR A 23 -6.60 36.57 -42.08
C TYR A 23 -5.28 37.10 -41.55
N PRO A 24 -5.19 38.39 -41.16
CA PRO A 24 -4.09 38.82 -40.34
C PRO A 24 -4.23 38.03 -39.05
N VAL A 25 -3.43 36.97 -38.89
CA VAL A 25 -3.12 36.44 -37.57
C VAL A 25 -2.43 37.61 -36.89
N GLY A 26 -3.21 38.39 -36.16
CA GLY A 26 -2.68 39.23 -35.12
C GLY A 26 -1.95 38.30 -34.17
N LEU A 27 -0.65 38.13 -34.40
CA LEU A 27 0.29 37.65 -33.40
C LEU A 27 0.26 38.69 -32.27
N LYS A 28 -0.78 38.63 -31.44
CA LYS A 28 -0.62 39.01 -30.05
C LYS A 28 0.33 37.97 -29.50
N ALA A 29 1.59 38.35 -29.33
CA ALA A 29 2.46 37.65 -28.42
C ALA A 29 1.70 37.55 -27.09
N SER A 30 1.25 36.35 -26.73
CA SER A 30 0.69 36.10 -25.41
C SER A 30 1.71 36.61 -24.41
N SER A 31 1.34 37.60 -23.60
CA SER A 31 2.24 38.04 -22.55
C SER A 31 2.52 36.86 -21.64
N PHE A 32 3.73 36.80 -21.06
CA PHE A 32 4.06 35.77 -20.07
C PHE A 32 3.01 35.71 -18.94
N ASP A 33 2.36 36.83 -18.62
CA ASP A 33 1.25 36.93 -17.68
C ASP A 33 0.02 36.11 -18.11
N GLU A 34 -0.34 36.12 -19.40
CA GLU A 34 -1.48 35.35 -19.95
C GLU A 34 -1.23 33.83 -19.88
N LEU A 35 0.03 33.42 -20.10
CA LEU A 35 0.46 32.02 -20.00
C LEU A 35 0.55 31.55 -18.53
N ILE A 36 0.99 32.43 -17.63
CA ILE A 36 0.99 32.18 -16.18
C ILE A 36 -0.45 32.04 -15.67
N GLU A 37 -1.37 32.89 -16.11
CA GLU A 37 -2.78 32.82 -15.75
C GLU A 37 -3.44 31.51 -16.23
N GLN A 38 -3.13 31.06 -17.46
CA GLN A 38 -3.57 29.74 -17.94
C GLN A 38 -3.03 28.59 -17.10
N LYS A 39 -1.73 28.60 -16.75
CA LYS A 39 -1.13 27.54 -15.92
C LYS A 39 -1.63 27.59 -14.47
N GLN A 40 -2.01 28.77 -13.96
CA GLN A 40 -2.66 28.91 -12.66
C GLN A 40 -4.07 28.31 -12.65
N GLN A 41 -4.86 28.53 -13.71
CA GLN A 41 -6.16 27.87 -13.88
C GLN A 41 -6.02 26.34 -14.01
N GLU A 42 -4.96 25.87 -14.67
CA GLU A 42 -4.65 24.44 -14.78
C GLU A 42 -4.29 23.83 -13.40
N LEU A 43 -3.50 24.54 -12.59
CA LEU A 43 -3.22 24.13 -11.20
C LEU A 43 -4.48 24.07 -10.33
N GLU A 44 -5.39 25.03 -10.46
CA GLU A 44 -6.64 25.07 -9.70
C GLU A 44 -7.53 23.87 -10.06
N SER A 45 -7.66 23.57 -11.35
CA SER A 45 -8.33 22.37 -11.88
C SER A 45 -7.71 21.06 -11.35
N ILE A 46 -6.38 20.96 -11.31
CA ILE A 46 -5.68 19.78 -10.79
C ILE A 46 -5.88 19.65 -9.28
N GLN A 47 -5.83 20.76 -8.55
CA GLN A 47 -6.03 20.80 -7.10
C GLN A 47 -7.46 20.39 -6.74
N GLU A 48 -8.47 20.89 -7.46
CA GLU A 48 -9.88 20.47 -7.29
C GLU A 48 -10.06 18.97 -7.53
N LYS A 49 -9.42 18.41 -8.57
CA LYS A 49 -9.45 16.96 -8.85
C LYS A 49 -8.76 16.15 -7.75
N VAL A 50 -7.60 16.59 -7.27
CA VAL A 50 -6.86 15.95 -6.17
C VAL A 50 -7.69 15.99 -4.88
N ASP A 51 -8.34 17.11 -4.58
CA ASP A 51 -9.16 17.23 -3.37
C ASP A 51 -10.46 16.44 -3.46
N SER A 52 -11.06 16.34 -4.65
CA SER A 52 -12.16 15.42 -4.95
C SER A 52 -11.72 13.95 -4.77
N TYR A 53 -10.56 13.54 -5.30
CA TYR A 53 -10.04 12.19 -5.08
C TYR A 53 -9.69 11.93 -3.61
N ARG A 54 -9.18 12.92 -2.87
CA ARG A 54 -8.97 12.81 -1.42
C ARG A 54 -10.29 12.67 -0.66
N ALA A 55 -11.35 13.34 -1.09
CA ALA A 55 -12.69 13.17 -0.51
C ALA A 55 -13.25 11.78 -0.80
N GLN A 56 -13.12 11.30 -2.04
CA GLN A 56 -13.51 9.94 -2.43
C GLN A 56 -12.68 8.86 -1.71
N ILE A 57 -11.38 9.09 -1.44
CA ILE A 57 -10.59 8.19 -0.58
C ILE A 57 -11.06 8.25 0.87
N ARG A 58 -11.48 9.40 1.39
CA ARG A 58 -11.99 9.49 2.77
C ARG A 58 -13.31 8.73 2.92
N GLU A 59 -14.23 8.90 1.98
CA GLU A 59 -15.48 8.11 1.92
C GLU A 59 -15.16 6.63 1.67
N GLY A 60 -14.34 6.34 0.67
CA GLY A 60 -13.88 4.99 0.35
C GLY A 60 -13.14 4.32 1.50
N ARG A 61 -12.43 5.04 2.38
CA ARG A 61 -11.81 4.48 3.60
C ARG A 61 -12.83 4.12 4.67
N GLN A 62 -13.95 4.86 4.77
CA GLN A 62 -15.06 4.45 5.63
C GLN A 62 -15.72 3.19 5.05
N GLU A 63 -15.86 3.12 3.73
CA GLU A 63 -16.40 1.98 3.01
C GLU A 63 -15.49 0.75 3.11
N VAL A 64 -14.17 0.90 2.96
CA VAL A 64 -13.15 -0.12 3.20
C VAL A 64 -13.19 -0.59 4.65
N ARG A 65 -13.41 0.30 5.63
CA ARG A 65 -13.60 -0.12 7.03
C ARG A 65 -14.90 -0.91 7.25
N SER A 66 -15.98 -0.59 6.54
CA SER A 66 -17.19 -1.45 6.57
C SER A 66 -16.97 -2.78 5.87
N LEU A 67 -16.34 -2.78 4.69
CA LEU A 67 -16.03 -4.00 3.93
C LEU A 67 -15.02 -4.88 4.66
N GLN A 68 -14.05 -4.30 5.39
CA GLN A 68 -13.14 -5.06 6.24
C GLN A 68 -13.88 -5.72 7.39
N ARG A 69 -14.82 -5.03 8.05
CA ARG A 69 -15.68 -5.64 9.07
C ARG A 69 -16.55 -6.76 8.49
N GLU A 70 -17.02 -6.60 7.27
CA GLU A 70 -17.79 -7.62 6.55
C GLU A 70 -16.91 -8.83 6.18
N ILE A 71 -15.65 -8.60 5.78
CA ILE A 71 -14.65 -9.65 5.57
C ILE A 71 -14.33 -10.37 6.89
N ASP A 72 -14.14 -9.65 8.00
CA ASP A 72 -13.85 -10.25 9.31
C ASP A 72 -15.03 -11.11 9.81
N LEU A 73 -16.26 -10.65 9.56
CA LEU A 73 -17.48 -11.42 9.84
C LEU A 73 -17.56 -12.67 8.96
N LEU A 74 -17.30 -12.54 7.66
CA LEU A 74 -17.24 -13.67 6.73
C LEU A 74 -16.14 -14.66 7.12
N ASP A 75 -14.97 -14.20 7.55
CA ASP A 75 -13.86 -15.06 8.02
C ASP A 75 -14.26 -15.84 9.27
N SER A 76 -15.00 -15.20 10.17
CA SER A 76 -15.57 -15.86 11.35
C SER A 76 -16.61 -16.93 10.95
N GLN A 77 -17.48 -16.63 9.97
CA GLN A 77 -18.48 -17.56 9.45
C GLN A 77 -17.83 -18.74 8.70
N ILE A 78 -16.83 -18.49 7.87
CA ILE A 78 -16.03 -19.50 7.17
C ILE A 78 -15.38 -20.44 8.19
N SER A 79 -14.72 -19.88 9.21
CA SER A 79 -14.08 -20.67 10.26
C SER A 79 -15.09 -21.52 11.04
N GLN A 80 -16.28 -20.97 11.32
CA GLN A 80 -17.36 -21.71 11.97
C GLN A 80 -17.84 -22.89 11.11
N VAL A 81 -18.04 -22.67 9.80
CA VAL A 81 -18.47 -23.73 8.87
C VAL A 81 -17.39 -24.81 8.71
N GLU A 82 -16.11 -24.44 8.65
CA GLU A 82 -14.99 -25.39 8.61
C GLU A 82 -14.96 -26.30 9.85
N LEU A 83 -15.20 -25.73 11.04
CA LEU A 83 -15.29 -26.50 12.28
C LEU A 83 -16.49 -27.45 12.29
N GLN A 84 -17.65 -27.02 11.78
CA GLN A 84 -18.84 -27.87 11.66
C GLN A 84 -18.63 -29.02 10.66
N ILE A 85 -17.94 -28.77 9.54
CA ILE A 85 -17.57 -29.83 8.59
C ILE A 85 -16.66 -30.84 9.27
N ARG A 86 -15.67 -30.37 10.05
CA ARG A 86 -14.75 -31.23 10.80
C ARG A 86 -15.46 -32.07 11.85
N GLU A 87 -16.41 -31.49 12.57
CA GLU A 87 -17.26 -32.20 13.52
C GLU A 87 -18.07 -33.30 12.81
N THR A 88 -18.64 -32.98 11.65
CA THR A 88 -19.39 -33.93 10.83
C THR A 88 -18.50 -35.06 10.28
N ASP A 89 -17.26 -34.75 9.86
CA ASP A 89 -16.27 -35.74 9.44
C ASP A 89 -16.00 -36.77 10.55
N LEU A 90 -15.79 -36.28 11.78
CA LEU A 90 -15.52 -37.13 12.95
C LEU A 90 -16.72 -38.01 13.30
N ALA A 91 -17.94 -37.47 13.24
CA ALA A 91 -19.16 -38.25 13.46
C ALA A 91 -19.35 -39.36 12.41
N ILE A 92 -19.03 -39.07 11.14
CA ILE A 92 -19.06 -40.07 10.06
C ILE A 92 -18.03 -41.17 10.32
N GLU A 93 -16.82 -40.81 10.75
CA GLU A 93 -15.75 -41.77 11.09
C GLU A 93 -16.14 -42.67 12.26
N GLU A 94 -16.74 -42.09 13.32
CA GLU A 94 -17.24 -42.85 14.47
C GLU A 94 -18.31 -43.87 14.05
N ILE A 95 -19.29 -43.46 13.24
CA ILE A 95 -20.33 -44.36 12.71
C ILE A 95 -19.72 -45.43 11.80
N ASP A 96 -18.73 -45.09 10.96
CA ASP A 96 -18.05 -46.08 10.10
C ASP A 96 -17.32 -47.15 10.92
N LEU A 97 -16.71 -46.77 12.05
CA LEU A 97 -16.07 -47.72 12.96
C LEU A 97 -17.09 -48.61 13.67
N ALA A 98 -18.23 -48.04 14.11
CA ALA A 98 -19.32 -48.80 14.73
C ALA A 98 -19.92 -49.84 13.76
N ILE A 99 -20.20 -49.43 12.51
CA ILE A 99 -20.67 -50.33 11.45
C ILE A 99 -19.69 -51.48 11.24
N ARG A 100 -18.39 -51.20 11.11
CA ARG A 100 -17.38 -52.26 10.90
C ARG A 100 -17.33 -53.25 12.05
N ALA A 101 -17.41 -52.78 13.29
CA ALA A 101 -17.44 -53.65 14.46
C ALA A 101 -18.69 -54.55 14.48
N LYS A 102 -19.85 -54.00 14.12
CA LYS A 102 -21.09 -54.77 13.98
C LYS A 102 -21.01 -55.77 12.83
N GLU A 103 -20.45 -55.41 11.68
CA GLU A 103 -20.26 -56.31 10.53
C GLU A 103 -19.33 -57.49 10.86
N GLU A 104 -18.27 -57.26 11.64
CA GLU A 104 -17.41 -58.32 12.16
C GLU A 104 -18.19 -59.26 13.10
N GLY A 105 -19.00 -58.69 14.01
CA GLY A 105 -19.89 -59.45 14.89
C GLY A 105 -20.91 -60.31 14.13
N ILE A 106 -21.56 -59.74 13.12
CA ILE A 106 -22.47 -60.42 12.19
C ILE A 106 -21.76 -61.61 11.52
N GLY A 107 -20.52 -61.43 11.05
CA GLY A 107 -19.73 -62.50 10.45
C GLY A 107 -19.48 -63.68 11.40
N ILE A 108 -19.14 -63.39 12.67
CA ILE A 108 -18.96 -64.41 13.72
C ILE A 108 -20.29 -65.14 14.00
N ILE A 109 -21.41 -64.42 14.03
CA ILE A 109 -22.74 -65.00 14.25
C ILE A 109 -23.13 -65.92 13.09
N GLU A 110 -22.88 -65.50 11.84
CA GLU A 110 -23.15 -66.30 10.64
C GLU A 110 -22.32 -67.58 10.63
N GLU A 111 -21.03 -67.50 10.95
CA GLU A 111 -20.15 -68.67 11.09
C GLU A 111 -20.68 -69.64 12.14
N ARG A 112 -21.12 -69.13 13.30
CA ARG A 112 -21.72 -69.95 14.36
C ARG A 112 -23.00 -70.64 13.90
N ILE A 113 -23.88 -69.95 13.16
CA ILE A 113 -25.10 -70.57 12.60
C ILE A 113 -24.74 -71.72 11.67
N GLU A 114 -23.73 -71.57 10.82
CA GLU A 114 -23.30 -72.65 9.93
C GLU A 114 -22.74 -73.84 10.71
N HIS A 115 -21.97 -73.60 11.77
CA HIS A 115 -21.53 -74.69 12.66
C HIS A 115 -22.70 -75.44 13.32
N GLU A 116 -23.68 -74.73 13.89
CA GLU A 116 -24.85 -75.36 14.52
C GLU A 116 -25.69 -76.15 13.49
N LYS A 117 -25.79 -75.67 12.24
CA LYS A 117 -26.46 -76.43 11.15
C LYS A 117 -25.74 -77.73 10.82
N VAL A 118 -24.40 -77.73 10.82
CA VAL A 118 -23.61 -78.95 10.59
C VAL A 118 -23.89 -79.96 11.70
N PHE A 119 -23.86 -79.56 12.97
CA PHE A 119 -24.21 -80.45 14.10
C PHE A 119 -25.64 -80.99 13.99
N LEU A 120 -26.60 -80.11 13.68
CA LEU A 120 -27.99 -80.51 13.48
C LEU A 120 -28.11 -81.55 12.35
N ALA A 121 -27.37 -81.37 11.25
CA ALA A 121 -27.36 -82.33 10.15
C ALA A 121 -26.78 -83.69 10.57
N GLU A 122 -25.73 -83.73 11.41
CA GLU A 122 -25.20 -85.00 11.94
C GLU A 122 -26.21 -85.69 12.86
N TYR A 123 -26.86 -84.96 13.78
CA TYR A 123 -27.89 -85.55 14.64
C TYR A 123 -29.08 -86.10 13.83
N LEU A 124 -29.50 -85.39 12.78
CA LEU A 124 -30.56 -85.87 11.88
C LEU A 124 -30.16 -87.13 11.11
N ARG A 125 -28.88 -87.29 10.72
CA ARG A 125 -28.39 -88.53 10.09
C ARG A 125 -28.41 -89.70 11.07
N VAL A 126 -28.02 -89.47 12.33
CA VAL A 126 -28.10 -90.49 13.39
C VAL A 126 -29.55 -90.93 13.56
N ILE A 127 -30.49 -90.00 13.72
CA ILE A 127 -31.92 -90.31 13.79
C ILE A 127 -32.37 -91.10 12.56
N TYR A 128 -31.98 -90.69 11.35
CA TYR A 128 -32.38 -91.38 10.12
C TYR A 128 -31.86 -92.82 10.04
N GLN A 129 -30.62 -93.09 10.49
CA GLN A 129 -30.07 -94.44 10.54
C GLN A 129 -30.85 -95.34 11.52
N TYR A 130 -31.22 -94.79 12.68
CA TYR A 130 -31.97 -95.51 13.71
C TYR A 130 -33.46 -95.69 13.40
N ASP A 131 -34.09 -94.75 12.69
CA ASP A 131 -35.50 -94.83 12.29
C ASP A 131 -35.75 -95.93 11.23
N GLN A 132 -34.70 -96.47 10.61
CA GLN A 132 -34.78 -97.63 9.71
C GLN A 132 -34.79 -98.98 10.43
N GLU A 133 -34.52 -99.03 11.74
CA GLU A 133 -34.56 -100.25 12.53
C GLU A 133 -35.80 -100.28 13.43
N SER A 134 -36.52 -101.41 13.47
CA SER A 134 -37.64 -101.55 14.41
C SER A 134 -37.14 -101.63 15.86
N ILE A 135 -37.84 -101.04 16.83
CA ILE A 135 -37.54 -101.20 18.27
C ILE A 135 -37.46 -102.69 18.67
N LEU A 136 -38.30 -103.54 18.04
CA LEU A 136 -38.25 -104.99 18.24
C LEU A 136 -36.99 -105.63 17.63
N GLU A 137 -36.51 -105.10 16.53
CA GLU A 137 -35.28 -105.54 15.87
C GLU A 137 -34.03 -105.13 16.67
N ILE A 138 -34.01 -103.89 17.20
CA ILE A 138 -32.96 -103.41 18.11
C ILE A 138 -32.91 -104.30 19.37
N LEU A 139 -34.07 -104.59 19.99
CA LEU A 139 -34.16 -105.46 21.16
C LEU A 139 -33.63 -106.89 20.88
N LEU A 140 -33.93 -107.44 19.69
CA LEU A 140 -33.50 -108.78 19.30
C LEU A 140 -32.03 -108.86 18.87
N LYS A 141 -31.40 -107.74 18.46
CA LYS A 141 -29.98 -107.66 18.09
C LYS A 141 -29.04 -107.55 19.29
N LYS A 142 -29.51 -107.18 20.49
CA LYS A 142 -28.65 -106.99 21.67
C LYS A 142 -28.57 -108.24 22.54
N GLU A 143 -27.36 -108.56 22.99
CA GLU A 143 -27.10 -109.70 23.87
C GLU A 143 -27.48 -109.43 25.33
N LYS A 144 -27.47 -108.16 25.75
CA LYS A 144 -27.87 -107.73 27.10
C LYS A 144 -28.99 -106.70 27.03
N LEU A 145 -29.94 -106.82 27.96
CA LEU A 145 -31.03 -105.86 28.10
C LEU A 145 -30.53 -104.45 28.46
N SER A 146 -29.38 -104.33 29.15
CA SER A 146 -28.72 -103.04 29.41
C SER A 146 -28.41 -102.28 28.12
N ASP A 147 -27.87 -102.99 27.12
CA ASP A 147 -27.38 -102.40 25.88
C ASP A 147 -28.55 -101.89 25.01
N PHE A 148 -29.74 -102.47 25.16
CA PHE A 148 -30.98 -101.95 24.59
C PHE A 148 -31.41 -100.63 25.23
N PHE A 149 -31.40 -100.56 26.57
CA PHE A 149 -31.78 -99.33 27.28
C PHE A 149 -30.77 -98.20 27.04
N ASP A 150 -29.47 -98.52 26.94
CA ASP A 150 -28.43 -97.53 26.61
C ASP A 150 -28.67 -96.90 25.23
N GLU A 151 -29.13 -97.68 24.24
CA GLU A 151 -29.40 -97.18 22.89
C GLU A 151 -30.71 -96.39 22.77
N VAL A 152 -31.76 -96.80 23.50
CA VAL A 152 -33.00 -96.02 23.61
C VAL A 152 -32.75 -94.68 24.28
N ASN A 153 -31.98 -94.66 25.37
CA ASN A 153 -31.58 -93.44 26.05
C ASN A 153 -30.74 -92.54 25.14
N ALA A 154 -29.80 -93.12 24.38
CA ALA A 154 -28.99 -92.36 23.41
C ALA A 154 -29.87 -91.69 22.34
N LEU A 155 -30.92 -92.36 21.85
CA LEU A 155 -31.86 -91.80 20.89
C LEU A 155 -32.69 -90.65 21.49
N GLU A 156 -33.12 -90.78 22.74
CA GLU A 156 -33.84 -89.73 23.47
C GLU A 156 -32.93 -88.50 23.65
N THR A 157 -31.68 -88.69 24.08
CA THR A 157 -30.68 -87.63 24.17
C THR A 157 -30.45 -86.91 22.83
N VAL A 158 -30.34 -87.65 21.71
CA VAL A 158 -30.19 -87.04 20.38
C VAL A 158 -31.42 -86.20 19.99
N ARG A 159 -32.64 -86.65 20.33
CA ARG A 159 -33.87 -85.89 20.08
C ARG A 159 -33.91 -84.59 20.88
N GLU A 160 -33.50 -84.63 22.15
CA GLU A 160 -33.39 -83.43 23.01
C GLU A 160 -32.36 -82.45 22.44
N GLU A 161 -31.17 -82.93 22.07
CA GLU A 161 -30.10 -82.11 21.46
C GLU A 161 -30.52 -81.47 20.13
N ILE A 162 -31.33 -82.15 19.31
CA ILE A 162 -31.90 -81.58 18.08
C ILE A 162 -32.83 -80.42 18.41
N GLN A 163 -33.73 -80.59 19.39
CA GLN A 163 -34.66 -79.53 19.80
C GLN A 163 -33.92 -78.33 20.38
N GLU A 164 -32.92 -78.58 21.23
CA GLU A 164 -32.09 -77.54 21.81
C GLU A 164 -31.30 -76.81 20.71
N THR A 165 -30.63 -77.53 19.81
CA THR A 165 -29.86 -76.96 18.70
C THR A 165 -30.75 -76.12 17.78
N LEU A 166 -31.93 -76.61 17.43
CA LEU A 166 -32.89 -75.83 16.63
C LEU A 166 -33.36 -74.56 17.36
N GLY A 167 -33.57 -74.65 18.68
CA GLY A 167 -33.85 -73.50 19.54
C GLY A 167 -32.71 -72.48 19.54
N ARG A 168 -31.46 -72.94 19.68
CA ARG A 168 -30.24 -72.11 19.60
C ARG A 168 -30.15 -71.42 18.24
N ILE A 169 -30.28 -72.14 17.13
CA ILE A 169 -30.24 -71.58 15.76
C ILE A 169 -31.31 -70.50 15.59
N LYS A 170 -32.56 -70.75 16.02
CA LYS A 170 -33.64 -69.75 15.95
C LYS A 170 -33.30 -68.49 16.74
N GLY A 171 -32.80 -68.64 17.97
CA GLY A 171 -32.40 -67.52 18.81
C GLY A 171 -31.24 -66.71 18.21
N ILE A 172 -30.22 -67.39 17.66
CA ILE A 172 -29.09 -66.73 17.01
C ILE A 172 -29.54 -66.00 15.72
N LYS A 173 -30.44 -66.60 14.94
CA LYS A 173 -30.97 -65.97 13.72
C LYS A 173 -31.77 -64.69 14.02
N LEU A 174 -32.56 -64.67 15.09
CA LEU A 174 -33.27 -63.46 15.51
C LEU A 174 -32.31 -62.32 15.87
N LYS A 175 -31.23 -62.62 16.61
CA LYS A 175 -30.17 -61.65 16.93
C LYS A 175 -29.45 -61.14 15.67
N LEU A 176 -29.18 -62.04 14.72
CA LEU A 176 -28.58 -61.66 13.44
C LEU A 176 -29.47 -60.68 12.65
N GLU A 177 -30.78 -60.92 12.63
CA GLU A 177 -31.74 -60.01 11.98
C GLU A 177 -31.78 -58.64 12.69
N GLU A 178 -31.73 -58.62 14.03
CA GLU A 178 -31.65 -57.39 14.83
C GLU A 178 -30.38 -56.58 14.54
N GLU A 179 -29.20 -57.20 14.59
CA GLU A 179 -27.93 -56.53 14.29
C GLU A 179 -27.86 -56.01 12.84
N LYS A 180 -28.41 -56.76 11.88
CA LYS A 180 -28.50 -56.31 10.48
C LYS A 180 -29.39 -55.07 10.33
N MET A 181 -30.51 -55.01 11.05
CA MET A 181 -31.37 -53.82 11.03
C MET A 181 -30.66 -52.60 11.62
N GLU A 182 -29.95 -52.77 12.75
CA GLU A 182 -29.18 -51.66 13.36
C GLU A 182 -28.11 -51.11 12.42
N VAL A 183 -27.39 -51.98 11.69
CA VAL A 183 -26.40 -51.55 10.68
C VAL A 183 -27.05 -50.75 9.56
N GLU A 184 -28.22 -51.17 9.06
CA GLU A 184 -28.94 -50.42 8.02
C GLU A 184 -29.42 -49.04 8.51
N GLU A 185 -29.86 -48.94 9.77
CA GLU A 185 -30.21 -47.66 10.39
C GLU A 185 -29.00 -46.72 10.53
N GLU A 186 -27.86 -47.24 10.99
CA GLU A 186 -26.60 -46.48 11.07
C GLU A 186 -26.10 -46.01 9.69
N ARG A 187 -26.21 -46.87 8.66
CA ARG A 187 -25.88 -46.51 7.27
C ARG A 187 -26.79 -45.40 6.74
N ALA A 188 -28.08 -45.44 7.06
CA ALA A 188 -29.02 -44.41 6.66
C ALA A 188 -28.68 -43.06 7.32
N GLU A 189 -28.32 -43.05 8.60
CA GLU A 189 -27.91 -41.85 9.32
C GLU A 189 -26.60 -41.29 8.78
N GLN A 190 -25.61 -42.14 8.54
CA GLN A 190 -24.34 -41.74 7.93
C GLN A 190 -24.55 -41.06 6.57
N ASN A 191 -25.46 -41.58 5.74
CA ASN A 191 -25.73 -40.98 4.43
C ASN A 191 -26.35 -39.58 4.55
N LYS A 192 -27.23 -39.34 5.54
CA LYS A 192 -27.76 -37.99 5.82
C LYS A 192 -26.64 -37.02 6.19
N LEU A 193 -25.71 -37.45 7.06
CA LEU A 193 -24.55 -36.63 7.44
C LEU A 193 -23.65 -36.31 6.25
N LYS A 194 -23.40 -37.28 5.37
CA LYS A 194 -22.63 -37.06 4.11
C LYS A 194 -23.31 -36.04 3.19
N ILE A 195 -24.64 -36.08 3.07
CA ILE A 195 -25.40 -35.08 2.29
C ILE A 195 -25.29 -33.69 2.93
N MET A 196 -25.43 -33.59 4.26
CA MET A 196 -25.30 -32.32 4.98
C MET A 196 -23.90 -31.72 4.80
N GLN A 197 -22.87 -32.55 4.89
CA GLN A 197 -21.48 -32.16 4.69
C GLN A 197 -21.24 -31.57 3.29
N GLU A 198 -21.79 -32.19 2.24
CA GLU A 198 -21.67 -31.69 0.88
C GLU A 198 -22.33 -30.30 0.72
N LEU A 199 -23.50 -30.09 1.35
CA LEU A 199 -24.15 -28.78 1.36
C LEU A 199 -23.31 -27.72 2.09
N GLN A 200 -22.70 -28.07 3.22
CA GLN A 200 -21.80 -27.19 3.96
C GLN A 200 -20.56 -26.83 3.11
N ARG A 201 -19.96 -27.79 2.41
CA ARG A 201 -18.81 -27.55 1.52
C ARG A 201 -19.15 -26.59 0.37
N ARG A 202 -20.32 -26.73 -0.25
CA ARG A 202 -20.79 -25.80 -1.28
C ARG A 202 -21.00 -24.40 -0.74
N SER A 203 -21.61 -24.26 0.43
CA SER A 203 -21.78 -22.96 1.08
C SER A 203 -20.44 -22.31 1.41
N LEU A 204 -19.48 -23.10 1.89
CA LEU A 204 -18.11 -22.65 2.18
C LEU A 204 -17.40 -22.15 0.91
N GLU A 205 -17.57 -22.84 -0.22
CA GLU A 205 -16.99 -22.43 -1.50
C GLU A 205 -17.59 -21.11 -2.00
N GLU A 206 -18.90 -20.93 -1.85
CA GLU A 206 -19.60 -19.68 -2.17
C GLU A 206 -19.10 -18.53 -1.29
N GLN A 207 -19.02 -18.73 0.03
CA GLN A 207 -18.50 -17.73 0.98
C GLN A 207 -17.06 -17.34 0.65
N ASN A 208 -16.20 -18.32 0.36
CA ASN A 208 -14.81 -18.07 -0.08
C ASN A 208 -14.73 -17.28 -1.40
N SER A 209 -15.65 -17.54 -2.34
CA SER A 209 -15.73 -16.77 -3.58
C SER A 209 -16.11 -15.31 -3.32
N THR A 210 -17.08 -15.07 -2.44
CA THR A 210 -17.54 -13.74 -2.03
C THR A 210 -16.43 -12.99 -1.31
N ARG A 211 -15.76 -13.64 -0.35
CA ARG A 211 -14.60 -13.12 0.35
C ARG A 211 -13.50 -12.67 -0.62
N LYS A 212 -13.15 -13.50 -1.61
CA LYS A 212 -12.14 -13.14 -2.64
C LYS A 212 -12.56 -11.92 -3.45
N ARG A 213 -13.82 -11.82 -3.86
CA ARG A 213 -14.34 -10.64 -4.58
C ARG A 213 -14.23 -9.37 -3.73
N LEU A 214 -14.67 -9.42 -2.47
CA LEU A 214 -14.60 -8.28 -1.55
C LEU A 214 -13.16 -7.82 -1.31
N LEU A 215 -12.22 -8.75 -1.19
CA LEU A 215 -10.79 -8.46 -1.01
C LEU A 215 -10.15 -7.77 -2.22
N VAL A 216 -10.58 -8.14 -3.44
CA VAL A 216 -10.13 -7.50 -4.68
C VAL A 216 -10.68 -6.08 -4.79
N VAL A 217 -11.96 -5.88 -4.48
CA VAL A 217 -12.60 -4.55 -4.51
C VAL A 217 -11.94 -3.62 -3.48
N THR A 218 -11.78 -4.06 -2.23
CA THR A 218 -11.15 -3.24 -1.18
C THR A 218 -9.71 -2.85 -1.48
N LYS A 219 -8.88 -3.76 -2.03
CA LYS A 219 -7.47 -3.45 -2.33
C LYS A 219 -7.27 -2.71 -3.66
N GLY A 220 -8.10 -3.00 -4.67
CA GLY A 220 -7.94 -2.47 -6.02
C GLY A 220 -8.35 -0.99 -6.16
N GLU A 221 -9.42 -0.58 -5.49
CA GLU A 221 -9.91 0.80 -5.61
C GLU A 221 -9.02 1.79 -4.85
N GLU A 222 -8.54 1.47 -3.65
CA GLU A 222 -7.64 2.35 -2.90
C GLU A 222 -6.30 2.55 -3.64
N ALA A 223 -5.74 1.50 -4.24
CA ALA A 223 -4.52 1.59 -5.03
C ALA A 223 -4.69 2.49 -6.27
N ARG A 224 -5.81 2.34 -7.00
CA ARG A 224 -6.11 3.15 -8.18
C ARG A 224 -6.26 4.64 -7.83
N PHE A 225 -6.96 4.96 -6.74
CA PHE A 225 -7.09 6.36 -6.31
C PHE A 225 -5.76 6.94 -5.79
N GLN A 226 -4.92 6.14 -5.12
CA GLN A 226 -3.57 6.56 -4.71
C GLN A 226 -2.67 6.86 -5.91
N GLU A 227 -2.70 6.03 -6.96
CA GLU A 227 -2.00 6.31 -8.23
C GLU A 227 -2.48 7.62 -8.87
N MET A 228 -3.79 7.86 -8.92
CA MET A 228 -4.34 9.11 -9.48
C MET A 228 -3.94 10.36 -8.67
N ILE A 229 -3.87 10.25 -7.35
CA ILE A 229 -3.38 11.34 -6.50
C ILE A 229 -1.89 11.58 -6.72
N GLN A 230 -1.07 10.52 -6.83
CA GLN A 230 0.37 10.67 -7.07
C GLN A 230 0.62 11.32 -8.44
N ALA A 231 -0.03 10.82 -9.50
CA ALA A 231 0.05 11.42 -10.83
C ALA A 231 -0.40 12.89 -10.84
N GLY A 232 -1.45 13.24 -10.09
CA GLY A 232 -1.90 14.63 -9.92
C GLY A 232 -0.89 15.51 -9.16
N GLN A 233 -0.22 14.98 -8.14
CA GLN A 233 0.84 15.69 -7.42
C GLN A 233 2.10 15.90 -8.26
N ASP A 234 2.50 14.89 -9.04
CA ASP A 234 3.66 14.99 -9.93
C ASP A 234 3.42 16.04 -11.02
N LEU A 235 2.22 16.05 -11.62
CA LEU A 235 1.80 17.06 -12.59
C LEU A 235 1.72 18.47 -11.94
N TYR A 236 1.22 18.56 -10.70
CA TYR A 236 1.19 19.82 -9.94
C TYR A 236 2.60 20.37 -9.71
N GLN A 237 3.57 19.51 -9.33
CA GLN A 237 4.97 19.93 -9.15
C GLN A 237 5.60 20.35 -10.48
N GLN A 238 5.32 19.63 -11.56
CA GLN A 238 5.80 19.97 -12.90
C GLN A 238 5.28 21.34 -13.34
N ILE A 239 3.97 21.59 -13.26
CA ILE A 239 3.38 22.88 -13.64
C ILE A 239 3.87 24.01 -12.71
N ASN A 240 4.06 23.76 -11.42
CA ASN A 240 4.66 24.75 -10.51
C ASN A 240 6.12 25.06 -10.87
N SER A 241 6.89 24.06 -11.32
CA SER A 241 8.26 24.28 -11.78
C SER A 241 8.30 25.10 -13.08
N GLU A 242 7.33 24.88 -13.97
CA GLU A 242 7.15 25.66 -15.20
C GLU A 242 6.68 27.08 -14.91
N ILE A 243 5.71 27.28 -14.02
CA ILE A 243 5.29 28.61 -13.54
C ILE A 243 6.44 29.31 -12.86
N TYR A 244 7.21 28.61 -12.02
CA TYR A 244 8.36 29.17 -11.35
C TYR A 244 9.43 29.61 -12.37
N LEU A 245 9.68 28.81 -13.40
CA LEU A 245 10.56 29.16 -14.51
C LEU A 245 10.02 30.38 -15.27
N LEU A 246 8.74 30.39 -15.65
CA LEU A 246 8.10 31.50 -16.37
C LEU A 246 8.05 32.79 -15.54
N GLN A 247 7.82 32.70 -14.24
CA GLN A 247 7.89 33.81 -13.28
C GLN A 247 9.32 34.29 -13.05
N SER A 248 10.30 33.38 -13.07
CA SER A 248 11.73 33.72 -13.01
C SER A 248 12.22 34.41 -14.28
N LEU A 249 11.54 34.18 -15.40
CA LEU A 249 11.76 34.86 -16.68
C LEU A 249 10.97 36.18 -16.81
N GLY A 250 10.05 36.49 -15.87
CA GLY A 250 9.03 37.53 -16.00
C GLY A 250 9.08 38.75 -15.05
N SER A 251 10.11 38.96 -14.21
CA SER A 251 10.24 40.22 -13.44
C SER A 251 11.67 40.58 -12.99
N PRO A 252 11.99 41.86 -12.73
CA PRO A 252 13.13 42.57 -13.32
C PRO A 252 14.43 42.51 -12.48
N ILE A 253 14.90 41.31 -12.18
CA ILE A 253 16.34 41.03 -12.09
C ILE A 253 16.53 39.76 -12.92
N ASN A 254 17.29 39.87 -14.00
CA ASN A 254 17.50 38.78 -14.93
C ASN A 254 18.12 37.61 -14.16
N PHE A 255 17.58 36.39 -14.24
CA PHE A 255 18.27 35.19 -13.73
C PHE A 255 19.71 35.15 -14.23
N GLU A 256 19.96 35.68 -15.44
CA GLU A 256 21.30 35.92 -16.00
C GLU A 256 22.14 36.91 -15.17
N ASP A 257 21.56 37.98 -14.63
CA ASP A 257 22.27 38.91 -13.74
C ASP A 257 22.64 38.21 -12.43
N ALA A 258 21.70 37.49 -11.82
CA ALA A 258 21.97 36.70 -10.61
C ALA A 258 23.03 35.62 -10.87
N LEU A 259 22.92 34.89 -11.98
CA LEU A 259 23.87 33.88 -12.40
C LEU A 259 25.24 34.49 -12.71
N ARG A 260 25.30 35.65 -13.37
CA ARG A 260 26.53 36.39 -13.66
C ARG A 260 27.23 36.79 -12.37
N GLU A 261 26.50 37.37 -11.42
CA GLU A 261 27.08 37.78 -10.15
C GLU A 261 27.45 36.59 -9.25
N VAL A 262 26.70 35.49 -9.28
CA VAL A 262 27.10 34.24 -8.62
C VAL A 262 28.35 33.63 -9.26
N ARG A 263 28.46 33.62 -10.60
CA ARG A 263 29.67 33.14 -11.29
C ARG A 263 30.88 33.99 -10.93
N PHE A 264 30.71 35.30 -10.80
CA PHE A 264 31.75 36.18 -10.29
C PHE A 264 32.13 35.83 -8.84
N ALA A 265 31.15 35.73 -7.94
CA ALA A 265 31.42 35.38 -6.54
C ALA A 265 32.09 34.00 -6.42
N SER A 266 31.69 33.04 -7.24
CA SER A 266 32.30 31.72 -7.36
C SER A 266 33.75 31.81 -7.85
N SER A 267 34.05 32.61 -8.88
CA SER A 267 35.40 32.70 -9.44
C SER A 267 36.42 33.31 -8.46
N VAL A 268 35.98 34.19 -7.57
CA VAL A 268 36.86 34.85 -6.58
C VAL A 268 36.95 34.12 -5.24
N THR A 269 36.11 33.10 -4.99
CA THR A 269 36.08 32.36 -3.72
C THR A 269 36.28 30.85 -3.84
N GLY A 270 36.04 30.27 -5.02
CA GLY A 270 36.04 28.82 -5.24
C GLY A 270 34.76 28.11 -4.81
N VAL A 271 33.75 28.82 -4.30
CA VAL A 271 32.47 28.20 -3.91
C VAL A 271 31.63 27.87 -5.14
N ARG A 272 31.05 26.68 -5.20
CA ARG A 272 30.31 26.17 -6.36
C ARG A 272 29.08 27.03 -6.69
N VAL A 273 28.89 27.33 -7.98
CA VAL A 273 27.79 28.16 -8.51
C VAL A 273 26.39 27.64 -8.09
N PRO A 274 26.04 26.35 -8.32
CA PRO A 274 24.77 25.79 -7.85
C PRO A 274 24.48 26.00 -6.36
N PHE A 275 25.50 25.87 -5.51
CA PHE A 275 25.35 26.05 -4.07
C PHE A 275 25.06 27.50 -3.69
N LEU A 276 25.78 28.46 -4.30
CA LEU A 276 25.54 29.88 -4.10
C LEU A 276 24.14 30.30 -4.59
N LEU A 277 23.69 29.78 -5.73
CA LEU A 277 22.32 30.00 -6.24
C LEU A 277 21.27 29.44 -5.29
N ALA A 278 21.52 28.27 -4.71
CA ALA A 278 20.60 27.63 -3.76
C ALA A 278 20.44 28.44 -2.47
N ILE A 279 21.54 28.94 -1.89
CA ILE A 279 21.48 29.85 -0.73
C ILE A 279 20.70 31.12 -1.12
N LEU A 280 21.06 31.77 -2.24
CA LEU A 280 20.40 32.99 -2.68
C LEU A 280 18.89 32.78 -2.93
N LYS A 281 18.52 31.62 -3.46
CA LYS A 281 17.14 31.22 -3.69
C LYS A 281 16.36 31.13 -2.37
N VAL A 282 16.92 30.45 -1.37
CA VAL A 282 16.28 30.27 -0.06
C VAL A 282 16.22 31.59 0.71
N GLU A 283 17.25 32.43 0.64
CA GLU A 283 17.36 33.68 1.39
C GLU A 283 16.46 34.79 0.86
N SER A 284 16.43 35.00 -0.46
CA SER A 284 15.79 36.17 -1.05
C SER A 284 15.12 35.91 -2.38
N ASN A 285 14.87 34.64 -2.73
CA ASN A 285 14.29 34.27 -4.02
C ASN A 285 15.12 34.86 -5.19
N LEU A 286 16.43 34.55 -5.22
CA LEU A 286 17.36 35.02 -6.26
C LEU A 286 17.62 36.55 -6.22
N GLY A 287 17.54 37.16 -5.04
CA GLY A 287 17.77 38.59 -4.83
C GLY A 287 16.55 39.48 -5.03
N THR A 288 15.39 38.91 -5.35
CA THR A 288 14.14 39.65 -5.61
C THR A 288 13.41 40.07 -4.33
N ASN A 289 13.65 39.40 -3.21
CA ASN A 289 13.03 39.68 -1.92
C ASN A 289 14.07 40.07 -0.87
N ILE A 290 14.42 41.35 -0.85
CA ILE A 290 15.40 41.93 0.09
C ILE A 290 14.79 42.41 1.43
N GLY A 291 13.51 42.09 1.67
CA GLY A 291 12.78 42.50 2.86
C GLY A 291 11.83 43.68 2.62
N LYS A 292 10.82 43.80 3.48
CA LYS A 292 9.80 44.87 3.48
C LYS A 292 9.65 45.52 4.87
N GLY A 293 10.58 45.22 5.77
CA GLY A 293 10.63 45.74 7.13
C GLY A 293 11.50 46.99 7.22
N ASN A 294 11.58 47.56 8.41
CA ASN A 294 12.42 48.70 8.73
C ASN A 294 13.21 48.43 10.02
N TYR A 295 14.36 49.09 10.17
CA TYR A 295 15.25 48.83 11.30
C TYR A 295 14.61 49.12 12.66
N LEU A 296 13.69 50.10 12.75
CA LEU A 296 13.10 50.52 14.03
C LEU A 296 12.22 49.43 14.64
N ASN A 297 11.42 48.75 13.81
CA ASN A 297 10.46 47.76 14.27
C ASN A 297 10.96 46.32 14.14
N ASP A 298 11.81 46.07 13.14
CA ASP A 298 12.13 44.71 12.73
C ASP A 298 13.53 44.25 13.18
N MET A 299 14.47 45.17 13.38
CA MET A 299 15.85 44.87 13.73
C MET A 299 16.09 44.99 15.24
N SER A 300 16.84 44.05 15.80
CA SER A 300 17.30 44.14 17.20
C SER A 300 18.08 45.45 17.44
N PRO A 301 17.81 46.20 18.52
CA PRO A 301 18.55 47.43 18.85
C PRO A 301 20.07 47.25 18.94
N SER A 302 20.53 46.05 19.26
CA SER A 302 21.96 45.71 19.31
C SER A 302 22.67 45.84 17.94
N GLN A 303 21.93 45.76 16.83
CA GLN A 303 22.45 45.86 15.47
C GLN A 303 22.43 47.29 14.92
N TRP A 304 21.70 48.21 15.57
CA TRP A 304 21.52 49.58 15.08
C TRP A 304 22.83 50.36 14.90
N PRO A 305 23.84 50.28 15.81
CA PRO A 305 25.09 51.00 15.60
C PRO A 305 25.79 50.60 14.30
N ALA A 306 25.89 49.29 14.03
CA ALA A 306 26.47 48.77 12.80
C ALA A 306 25.61 49.13 11.57
N PHE A 307 24.29 49.12 11.69
CA PHE A 307 23.40 49.52 10.61
C PHE A 307 23.59 51.01 10.24
N PHE A 308 23.70 51.88 11.23
CA PHE A 308 23.92 53.31 11.01
C PHE A 308 25.30 53.60 10.44
N GLU A 309 26.33 52.89 10.88
CA GLU A 309 27.68 52.95 10.31
C GLU A 309 27.68 52.62 8.81
N ILE A 310 27.02 51.52 8.42
CA ILE A 310 26.87 51.13 7.01
C ILE A 310 26.10 52.19 6.22
N CYS A 311 24.98 52.68 6.75
CA CYS A 311 24.17 53.71 6.10
C CYS A 311 24.99 54.99 5.88
N GLN A 312 25.73 55.43 6.90
CA GLN A 312 26.58 56.61 6.83
C GLN A 312 27.70 56.43 5.79
N GLY A 313 28.38 55.29 5.79
CA GLY A 313 29.46 54.99 4.84
C GLY A 313 29.00 54.92 3.38
N LEU A 314 27.73 54.60 3.14
CA LEU A 314 27.12 54.55 1.81
C LEU A 314 26.32 55.81 1.44
N GLY A 315 26.21 56.79 2.35
CA GLY A 315 25.41 57.99 2.15
C GLY A 315 23.90 57.76 2.12
N PHE A 316 23.41 56.68 2.72
CA PHE A 316 21.98 56.35 2.78
C PHE A 316 21.30 56.86 4.06
N SER A 317 20.01 57.18 3.94
CA SER A 317 19.15 57.41 5.10
C SER A 317 18.64 56.07 5.65
N PRO A 318 18.84 55.77 6.95
CA PRO A 318 18.42 54.50 7.56
C PRO A 318 16.91 54.20 7.42
N ALA A 319 16.07 55.24 7.34
CA ALA A 319 14.61 55.09 7.30
C ALA A 319 14.08 54.53 5.97
N GLY A 320 14.84 54.71 4.87
CA GLY A 320 14.41 54.29 3.53
C GLY A 320 14.89 52.91 3.10
N LEU A 321 15.68 52.22 3.94
CA LEU A 321 16.33 50.98 3.54
C LEU A 321 15.56 49.75 4.01
N PRO A 322 15.26 48.81 3.09
CA PRO A 322 14.53 47.61 3.43
C PRO A 322 15.42 46.65 4.22
N VAL A 323 14.83 46.06 5.25
CA VAL A 323 15.39 44.94 6.01
C VAL A 323 14.37 43.82 6.15
N SER A 324 14.81 42.63 6.52
CA SER A 324 13.93 41.50 6.79
C SER A 324 12.99 41.80 7.96
N LYS A 325 11.74 41.34 7.86
CA LYS A 325 10.72 41.59 8.88
C LYS A 325 10.95 40.74 10.11
N ARG A 326 10.56 41.27 11.27
CA ARG A 326 10.51 40.51 12.51
C ARG A 326 9.46 39.39 12.39
N PRO A 327 9.81 38.15 12.77
CA PRO A 327 8.85 37.05 12.78
C PRO A 327 7.67 37.35 13.70
N ARG A 328 6.44 37.13 13.22
CA ARG A 328 5.22 37.33 14.01
C ARG A 328 4.91 36.17 14.95
N ASN A 329 5.41 34.98 14.63
CA ASN A 329 4.94 33.71 15.20
C ASN A 329 5.92 33.10 16.22
N TYR A 330 7.06 33.75 16.49
CA TYR A 330 7.99 33.33 17.53
C TYR A 330 8.82 34.51 18.03
N SER A 331 9.38 34.38 19.24
CA SER A 331 10.26 35.39 19.82
C SER A 331 11.59 35.42 19.07
N GLY A 332 11.77 36.43 18.23
CA GLY A 332 12.97 36.65 17.43
C GLY A 332 13.00 38.07 16.84
N TRP A 333 14.08 38.41 16.15
CA TRP A 333 14.24 39.66 15.41
C TRP A 333 14.48 39.36 13.93
N GLY A 334 14.09 40.29 13.05
CA GLY A 334 14.56 40.35 11.68
C GLY A 334 15.75 41.30 11.56
N GLY A 335 15.78 42.11 10.51
CA GLY A 335 16.82 43.12 10.31
C GLY A 335 17.96 42.71 9.39
N ALA A 336 17.84 41.58 8.67
CA ALA A 336 18.81 41.21 7.66
C ALA A 336 18.69 42.12 6.42
N MET A 337 19.81 42.45 5.80
CA MET A 337 19.92 43.40 4.69
C MET A 337 20.17 42.70 3.37
N GLY A 338 19.52 43.21 2.31
CA GLY A 338 19.87 42.92 0.92
C GLY A 338 19.65 41.47 0.45
N PRO A 339 20.10 41.15 -0.77
CA PRO A 339 19.90 39.85 -1.41
C PRO A 339 20.45 38.67 -0.60
N ALA A 340 21.57 38.86 0.07
CA ALA A 340 22.21 37.81 0.85
C ALA A 340 21.71 37.72 2.30
N GLN A 341 20.78 38.59 2.73
CA GLN A 341 20.21 38.60 4.08
C GLN A 341 21.26 38.65 5.21
N PHE A 342 22.25 39.54 5.08
CA PHE A 342 23.27 39.73 6.13
C PHE A 342 22.77 40.61 7.27
N MET A 343 23.03 40.21 8.51
CA MET A 343 22.87 41.12 9.67
C MET A 343 23.94 42.21 9.65
N PRO A 344 23.66 43.45 10.09
CA PRO A 344 24.59 44.58 10.02
C PRO A 344 26.00 44.30 10.58
N ARG A 345 26.09 43.77 11.80
CA ARG A 345 27.40 43.43 12.39
C ARG A 345 28.16 42.37 11.60
N THR A 346 27.43 41.42 11.01
CA THR A 346 28.02 40.38 10.18
C THR A 346 28.52 40.97 8.86
N TRP A 347 27.78 41.90 8.25
CA TRP A 347 28.23 42.59 7.04
C TRP A 347 29.57 43.30 7.26
N LEU A 348 29.69 44.07 8.35
CA LEU A 348 30.93 44.78 8.69
C LEU A 348 32.13 43.85 8.82
N SER A 349 31.96 42.62 9.32
CA SER A 349 33.07 41.66 9.43
C SER A 349 33.59 41.13 8.09
N TYR A 350 32.81 41.28 7.01
CA TYR A 350 33.21 40.85 5.66
C TYR A 350 33.47 42.02 4.71
N GLN A 351 33.09 43.26 5.07
CA GLN A 351 33.11 44.41 4.18
C GLN A 351 34.47 44.65 3.51
N ASP A 352 35.57 44.63 4.26
CA ASP A 352 36.91 44.85 3.70
C ASP A 352 37.30 43.75 2.69
N ARG A 353 36.92 42.51 3.00
CA ARG A 353 37.18 41.38 2.09
C ARG A 353 36.35 41.52 0.82
N VAL A 354 35.09 41.94 0.93
CA VAL A 354 34.23 42.21 -0.22
C VAL A 354 34.83 43.33 -1.07
N ALA A 355 35.25 44.45 -0.47
CA ALA A 355 35.90 45.56 -1.17
C ALA A 355 37.11 45.09 -1.99
N SER A 356 37.95 44.25 -1.37
CA SER A 356 39.15 43.71 -2.02
C SER A 356 38.85 42.79 -3.21
N LEU A 357 37.73 42.06 -3.18
CA LEU A 357 37.36 41.09 -4.21
C LEU A 357 36.50 41.70 -5.32
N THR A 358 35.60 42.63 -4.99
CA THR A 358 34.71 43.28 -5.97
C THR A 358 35.34 44.51 -6.61
N GLY A 359 36.34 45.12 -5.95
CA GLY A 359 36.95 46.38 -6.37
C GLY A 359 36.12 47.62 -6.02
N HIS A 360 35.01 47.46 -5.31
CA HIS A 360 34.22 48.59 -4.83
C HIS A 360 34.85 49.21 -3.57
N SER A 361 35.09 50.52 -3.59
CA SER A 361 35.66 51.25 -2.45
C SER A 361 34.73 51.30 -1.23
N SER A 362 33.41 51.24 -1.46
CA SER A 362 32.39 51.21 -0.41
C SER A 362 31.37 50.11 -0.72
N PRO A 363 31.62 48.85 -0.34
CA PRO A 363 30.72 47.74 -0.64
C PRO A 363 29.33 47.93 -0.05
N ASN A 364 28.31 47.62 -0.86
CA ASN A 364 26.91 47.88 -0.54
C ASN A 364 26.14 46.56 -0.34
N PRO A 365 25.54 46.28 0.84
CA PRO A 365 24.82 45.02 1.08
C PRO A 365 23.55 44.87 0.23
N TRP A 366 23.02 45.94 -0.35
CA TRP A 366 21.89 45.90 -1.28
C TRP A 366 22.32 45.79 -2.75
N ASN A 367 23.61 45.94 -3.07
CA ASN A 367 24.14 45.66 -4.40
C ASN A 367 24.34 44.14 -4.57
N LEU A 368 23.90 43.60 -5.70
CA LEU A 368 23.91 42.16 -5.93
C LEU A 368 25.33 41.56 -5.96
N ARG A 369 26.30 42.22 -6.62
CA ARG A 369 27.69 41.75 -6.68
C ARG A 369 28.33 41.71 -5.30
N ASP A 370 28.21 42.78 -4.53
CA ASP A 370 28.80 42.87 -3.18
C ASP A 370 28.13 41.87 -2.22
N ALA A 371 26.81 41.78 -2.25
CA ALA A 371 26.04 40.86 -1.39
C ALA A 371 26.40 39.40 -1.66
N LEU A 372 26.45 38.98 -2.92
CA LEU A 372 26.77 37.60 -3.29
C LEU A 372 28.24 37.27 -3.05
N THR A 373 29.13 38.24 -3.23
CA THR A 373 30.54 38.07 -2.88
C THR A 373 30.69 37.89 -1.36
N ALA A 374 30.00 38.67 -0.53
CA ALA A 374 30.00 38.50 0.92
C ALA A 374 29.47 37.12 1.34
N MET A 375 28.37 36.68 0.72
CA MET A 375 27.79 35.35 0.93
C MET A 375 28.81 34.25 0.61
N ALA A 376 29.46 34.33 -0.55
CA ALA A 376 30.45 33.36 -0.98
C ALA A 376 31.67 33.34 -0.05
N VAL A 377 32.19 34.52 0.37
CA VAL A 377 33.31 34.60 1.32
C VAL A 377 32.95 33.95 2.66
N LYS A 378 31.76 34.22 3.20
CA LYS A 378 31.29 33.62 4.46
C LYS A 378 31.19 32.09 4.34
N LEU A 379 30.65 31.58 3.23
CA LEU A 379 30.49 30.14 3.00
C LEU A 379 31.85 29.45 2.77
N ALA A 380 32.77 30.09 2.06
CA ALA A 380 34.14 29.60 1.83
C ALA A 380 34.94 29.42 3.13
N GLY A 381 34.57 30.12 4.21
CA GLY A 381 35.20 29.96 5.52
C GLY A 381 34.96 28.60 6.20
N VAL A 382 34.07 27.76 5.65
CA VAL A 382 33.83 26.40 6.14
C VAL A 382 34.70 25.42 5.35
N SER A 383 35.60 24.72 6.05
CA SER A 383 36.48 23.70 5.47
C SER A 383 35.67 22.64 4.70
N GLY A 384 36.11 22.31 3.48
CA GLY A 384 35.40 21.44 2.53
C GLY A 384 34.62 22.18 1.44
N VAL A 385 34.13 23.39 1.70
CA VAL A 385 33.21 24.08 0.77
C VAL A 385 33.89 24.45 -0.55
N THR A 386 35.12 24.95 -0.52
CA THR A 386 35.86 25.34 -1.73
C THR A 386 36.44 24.13 -2.48
N GLU A 387 36.45 22.95 -1.86
CA GLU A 387 36.79 21.68 -2.50
C GLU A 387 35.57 21.01 -3.16
N GLY A 388 34.38 21.61 -3.04
CA GLY A 388 33.13 21.07 -3.57
C GLY A 388 32.53 19.93 -2.74
N ASP A 389 32.94 19.76 -1.49
CA ASP A 389 32.37 18.74 -0.59
C ASP A 389 30.91 19.10 -0.24
N ARG A 390 29.98 18.28 -0.75
CA ARG A 390 28.54 18.44 -0.54
C ARG A 390 28.13 18.39 0.94
N GLN A 391 28.85 17.64 1.79
CA GLN A 391 28.57 17.61 3.23
C GLN A 391 29.07 18.89 3.92
N ALA A 392 30.18 19.45 3.45
CA ALA A 392 30.64 20.75 3.90
C ALA A 392 29.69 21.88 3.46
N GLU A 393 29.17 21.84 2.23
CA GLU A 393 28.11 22.75 1.75
C GLU A 393 26.85 22.65 2.62
N TYR A 394 26.40 21.43 2.93
CA TYR A 394 25.24 21.19 3.81
C TYR A 394 25.43 21.80 5.20
N LYS A 395 26.60 21.58 5.81
CA LYS A 395 26.99 22.19 7.08
C LYS A 395 27.08 23.71 6.98
N ALA A 396 27.67 24.24 5.90
CA ALA A 396 27.85 25.66 5.67
C ALA A 396 26.51 26.39 5.50
N ALA A 397 25.55 25.79 4.80
CA ALA A 397 24.18 26.30 4.70
C ALA A 397 23.53 26.42 6.08
N GLY A 398 23.65 25.38 6.91
CA GLY A 398 23.11 25.40 8.26
C GLY A 398 23.76 26.51 9.11
N LEU A 399 25.09 26.60 9.09
CA LEU A 399 25.85 27.64 9.78
C LEU A 399 25.48 29.04 9.28
N TYR A 400 25.21 29.18 7.98
CA TYR A 400 24.82 30.44 7.36
C TYR A 400 23.52 30.99 7.97
N PHE A 401 22.52 30.12 8.13
CA PHE A 401 21.19 30.43 8.65
C PHE A 401 21.14 30.56 10.19
N ALA A 402 21.68 29.58 10.92
CA ALA A 402 21.45 29.44 12.37
C ALA A 402 22.73 29.42 13.22
N GLY A 403 23.90 29.66 12.61
CA GLY A 403 25.19 29.64 13.32
C GLY A 403 25.44 28.31 14.02
N TRP A 404 26.04 28.34 15.22
CA TRP A 404 26.39 27.13 15.97
C TRP A 404 25.20 26.21 16.31
N ARG A 405 23.95 26.70 16.26
CA ARG A 405 22.73 25.92 16.52
C ARG A 405 22.17 25.21 15.28
N TRP A 406 22.87 25.26 14.15
CA TRP A 406 22.36 24.79 12.86
C TRP A 406 21.83 23.35 12.85
N GLN A 407 22.40 22.45 13.65
CA GLN A 407 21.94 21.06 13.76
C GLN A 407 20.50 20.93 14.28
N ARG A 408 19.92 21.99 14.86
CA ARG A 408 18.51 22.04 15.27
C ARG A 408 17.55 22.46 14.15
N PHE A 409 18.09 22.91 13.01
CA PHE A 409 17.35 23.49 11.89
C PHE A 409 17.82 22.91 10.56
N THR A 410 18.03 21.59 10.51
CA THR A 410 18.52 20.87 9.32
C THR A 410 17.62 21.07 8.10
N TRP A 411 16.33 21.35 8.29
CA TRP A 411 15.38 21.65 7.20
C TRP A 411 15.86 22.77 6.26
N TYR A 412 16.64 23.74 6.77
CA TYR A 412 17.21 24.79 5.94
C TYR A 412 18.30 24.21 5.03
N SER A 413 19.23 23.44 5.60
CA SER A 413 20.28 22.74 4.85
C SER A 413 19.71 21.76 3.83
N ASP A 414 18.66 21.01 4.19
CA ASP A 414 17.94 20.09 3.31
C ASP A 414 17.37 20.84 2.09
N ARG A 415 16.72 21.98 2.34
CA ARG A 415 16.14 22.81 1.28
C ARG A 415 17.20 23.42 0.36
N VAL A 416 18.33 23.86 0.91
CA VAL A 416 19.46 24.36 0.13
C VAL A 416 20.10 23.25 -0.70
N ALA A 417 20.33 22.07 -0.13
CA ALA A 417 20.88 20.93 -0.87
C ALA A 417 19.98 20.54 -2.05
N TRP A 418 18.66 20.49 -1.83
CA TRP A 418 17.68 20.22 -2.88
C TRP A 418 17.73 21.25 -4.02
N TYR A 419 17.74 22.55 -3.71
CA TYR A 419 17.89 23.58 -4.75
C TYR A 419 19.26 23.52 -5.44
N ALA A 420 20.33 23.16 -4.72
CA ALA A 420 21.66 23.05 -5.29
C ALA A 420 21.74 21.91 -6.31
N ASP A 421 21.05 20.78 -6.07
CA ASP A 421 20.94 19.68 -7.03
C ASP A 421 20.17 20.10 -8.29
N ILE A 422 19.06 20.84 -8.11
CA ILE A 422 18.30 21.38 -9.25
C ILE A 422 19.19 22.30 -10.09
N TYR A 423 19.87 23.27 -9.48
CA TYR A 423 20.73 24.20 -10.21
C TYR A 423 21.93 23.50 -10.86
N GLU A 424 22.48 22.45 -10.25
CA GLU A 424 23.56 21.65 -10.85
C GLU A 424 23.10 20.94 -12.12
N GLN A 425 21.92 20.33 -12.10
CA GLN A 425 21.34 19.70 -13.28
C GLN A 425 21.02 20.73 -14.37
N THR A 426 20.42 21.86 -14.00
CA THR A 426 20.05 22.92 -14.95
C THR A 426 21.26 23.57 -15.63
N LEU A 427 22.37 23.77 -14.90
CA LEU A 427 23.57 24.41 -15.45
C LEU A 427 24.48 23.46 -16.24
N SER A 428 24.23 22.15 -16.17
CA SER A 428 24.98 21.11 -16.89
C SER A 428 24.39 20.79 -18.27
N GLN A 429 23.20 21.33 -18.59
CA GLN A 429 22.56 21.31 -19.90
C GLN A 429 22.90 22.59 -20.66
#